data_AF-A0A812EGY0-F1
#
_entry.id   AF-A0A812EGY0-F1
#
_cell.length_a   1.000
_cell.length_b   1.000
_cell.length_c   1.000
_cell.angle_alpha   90.00
_cell.angle_beta   90.00
_cell.angle_gamma   90.00
#
_symmetry.space_group_name_H-M   'P 1'
#
loop_
_entity.id
_entity.type
_entity.pdbx_description
1 polymer ?
#
loop_
_entity_poly.entity_id
_entity_poly.type
_entity_poly.pdbx_seq_one_letter_code
_entity_poly.pdbx_strand_id
1 'polypeptide(L)'
;MTLFDEARKKAEAAEKKRVAEKERIKKLKKRRRYQGQRREIWIAPDGSSHENQIEDSYEEDLSKLPLDKLNRRFVLSFLNVHGKLFTKIGMETFLEMCSQMLQEFQTLLQQAHPTITCMRILQLMAINMFMIGNTALKESCEEGNGRSLLQEHAVQLGLDMFAILVERCAELLHNHLKYNNSPQELLSYTLSHYMPAVKVWADWMICHPQLWMQPPNLNDPDLGPNTDVWESLAKLCNVLIQVDISHDIARDCLRIQTLQMFGDYLCGIEPPMLSFNVETKQYYSVAPSQKCNEIEAEINTLDDVTSEEEIIETEEDDELVGGEEDNLKMLRAKKEELKKKVEAKTLHQQNIQMLRAKREQLQKEVEQQTNRRQNIQAILQEHRTCSVEVEIRPMYLLPDTNCFIDHLSGIQKLVFTTKYTISVPLIVINELDGLARGNLEGHYDSVEHSDMVKENAKQAMAFLEEQFDQKNPRLRAQTTKGNMLDTIVYRSETTDTKGNNDDLILACCLHYCKDHVPKVKDGPIRLERDVVLLTDDRNLRLKAHTYNVPVKDVPSFLKWCKVT
;
A
#
# COMPACT_ATOMS: atom_id res chain seq x y z
N MET A 1 11.20 24.97 15.75
CA MET A 1 9.89 24.52 16.28
C MET A 1 8.74 24.84 15.33
N THR A 2 8.62 26.09 14.84
CA THR A 2 7.49 26.53 13.98
C THR A 2 7.20 25.67 12.74
N LEU A 3 8.21 25.23 11.98
CA LEU A 3 8.00 24.44 10.75
C LEU A 3 7.41 23.04 11.01
N PHE A 4 7.99 22.29 11.96
CA PHE A 4 7.53 20.95 12.28
C PHE A 4 6.17 20.97 12.99
N ASP A 5 5.88 22.01 13.78
CA ASP A 5 4.57 22.20 14.37
C ASP A 5 3.48 22.46 13.31
N GLU A 6 3.80 23.25 12.28
CA GLU A 6 2.88 23.48 11.17
C GLU A 6 2.66 22.22 10.33
N ALA A 7 3.74 21.49 10.01
CA ALA A 7 3.66 20.22 9.28
C ALA A 7 2.84 19.17 10.05
N ARG A 8 3.06 19.04 11.37
CA ARG A 8 2.28 18.17 12.25
C ARG A 8 0.80 18.51 12.21
N LYS A 9 0.43 19.78 12.42
CA LYS A 9 -0.99 20.22 12.38
C LYS A 9 -1.64 19.90 11.03
N LYS A 10 -0.93 20.13 9.92
CA LYS A 10 -1.40 19.80 8.57
C LYS A 10 -1.57 18.30 8.37
N ALA A 11 -0.63 17.48 8.84
CA ALA A 11 -0.68 16.03 8.74
C ALA A 11 -1.83 15.45 9.58
N GLU A 12 -2.02 15.93 10.81
CA GLU A 12 -3.14 15.52 11.68
C GLU A 12 -4.50 15.87 11.07
N ALA A 13 -4.63 17.06 10.47
CA ALA A 13 -5.87 17.47 9.79
C ALA A 13 -6.15 16.60 8.54
N ALA A 14 -5.10 16.28 7.77
CA ALA A 14 -5.21 15.39 6.62
C ALA A 14 -5.62 13.97 7.03
N GLU A 15 -5.02 13.43 8.10
CA GLU A 15 -5.35 12.09 8.58
C GLU A 15 -6.77 12.03 9.15
N LYS A 16 -7.20 13.03 9.92
CA LYS A 16 -8.60 13.14 10.38
C LYS A 16 -9.58 13.12 9.22
N LYS A 17 -9.28 13.83 8.13
CA LYS A 17 -10.10 13.82 6.92
C LYS A 17 -10.13 12.43 6.27
N ARG A 18 -9.00 11.74 6.22
CA ARG A 18 -8.87 10.39 5.64
C ARG A 18 -9.62 9.34 6.47
N VAL A 19 -9.48 9.37 7.79
CA VAL A 19 -10.19 8.48 8.71
C VAL A 19 -11.70 8.73 8.64
N ALA A 20 -12.14 9.98 8.66
CA ALA A 20 -13.56 10.32 8.51
C ALA A 20 -14.14 9.78 7.19
N GLU A 21 -13.38 9.86 6.10
CA GLU A 21 -13.79 9.30 4.81
C GLU A 21 -13.83 7.77 4.82
N LYS A 22 -12.80 7.11 5.38
CA LYS A 22 -12.79 5.65 5.58
C LYS A 22 -13.98 5.18 6.42
N GLU A 23 -14.31 5.90 7.50
CA GLU A 23 -15.48 5.61 8.33
C GLU A 23 -16.79 5.84 7.59
N ARG A 24 -16.90 6.91 6.80
CA ARG A 24 -18.06 7.18 5.94
C ARG A 24 -18.29 6.02 4.98
N ILE A 25 -17.23 5.56 4.31
CA ILE A 25 -17.25 4.39 3.43
C ILE A 25 -17.60 3.12 4.19
N LYS A 26 -17.05 2.89 5.39
CA LYS A 26 -17.36 1.72 6.23
C LYS A 26 -18.81 1.72 6.70
N LYS A 27 -19.39 2.89 7.02
CA LYS A 27 -20.82 3.05 7.33
C LYS A 27 -21.69 2.76 6.10
N LEU A 28 -21.29 3.21 4.92
CA LEU A 28 -21.92 2.82 3.66
C LEU A 28 -21.84 1.29 3.44
N LYS A 29 -20.71 0.64 3.73
CA LYS A 29 -20.56 -0.84 3.66
C LYS A 29 -21.44 -1.58 4.67
N LYS A 30 -21.58 -1.10 5.90
CA LYS A 30 -22.49 -1.72 6.89
C LYS A 30 -23.95 -1.67 6.43
N ARG A 31 -24.35 -0.62 5.71
CA ARG A 31 -25.66 -0.57 5.05
C ARG A 31 -25.76 -1.59 3.90
N ARG A 32 -24.65 -1.85 3.18
CA ARG A 32 -24.56 -2.85 2.11
C ARG A 32 -24.50 -4.31 2.58
N ARG A 33 -24.08 -4.61 3.82
CA ARG A 33 -23.98 -6.00 4.36
C ARG A 33 -25.29 -6.81 4.31
N TYR A 34 -26.43 -6.16 4.12
CA TYR A 34 -27.73 -6.81 3.90
C TYR A 34 -28.01 -7.19 2.43
N GLN A 35 -27.08 -6.89 1.51
CA GLN A 35 -27.13 -7.26 0.10
C GLN A 35 -25.84 -8.01 -0.23
N GLY A 36 -25.99 -9.22 -0.73
CA GLY A 36 -24.93 -10.16 -1.06
C GLY A 36 -23.77 -9.67 -1.93
N GLN A 37 -22.80 -10.57 -2.21
CA GLN A 37 -21.73 -10.33 -3.18
C GLN A 37 -22.36 -10.03 -4.57
N ARG A 38 -22.15 -8.81 -5.08
CA ARG A 38 -22.71 -8.33 -6.36
C ARG A 38 -21.86 -8.81 -7.53
N ARG A 39 -22.45 -9.54 -8.46
CA ARG A 39 -21.83 -10.00 -9.71
C ARG A 39 -22.48 -9.28 -10.88
N GLU A 40 -21.69 -8.65 -11.76
CA GLU A 40 -22.21 -7.93 -12.92
C GLU A 40 -21.95 -8.70 -14.21
N ILE A 41 -23.01 -8.89 -15.01
CA ILE A 41 -22.96 -9.53 -16.32
C ILE A 41 -23.33 -8.47 -17.36
N TRP A 42 -22.35 -7.99 -18.11
CA TRP A 42 -22.52 -6.96 -19.14
C TRP A 42 -22.82 -7.58 -20.48
N ILE A 43 -23.99 -7.28 -21.06
CA ILE A 43 -24.43 -7.81 -22.35
C ILE A 43 -24.33 -6.69 -23.40
N ALA A 44 -23.50 -6.90 -24.40
CA ALA A 44 -23.33 -5.98 -25.52
C ALA A 44 -24.48 -6.11 -26.54
N PRO A 45 -24.69 -5.10 -27.40
CA PRO A 45 -25.75 -5.16 -28.43
C PRO A 45 -25.60 -6.31 -29.43
N ASP A 46 -24.40 -6.88 -29.57
CA ASP A 46 -24.12 -8.06 -30.40
C ASP A 46 -24.45 -9.39 -29.69
N GLY A 47 -24.93 -9.34 -28.45
CA GLY A 47 -25.27 -10.50 -27.63
C GLY A 47 -24.10 -11.09 -26.85
N SER A 48 -22.88 -10.55 -26.97
CA SER A 48 -21.73 -11.01 -26.19
C SER A 48 -21.83 -10.59 -24.71
N SER A 49 -21.50 -11.51 -23.80
CA SER A 49 -21.49 -11.25 -22.35
C SER A 49 -20.08 -11.16 -21.79
N HIS A 50 -19.84 -10.20 -20.90
CA HIS A 50 -18.59 -10.06 -20.14
C HIS A 50 -18.91 -10.04 -18.65
N GLU A 51 -18.25 -10.91 -17.89
CA GLU A 51 -18.34 -10.95 -16.43
C GLU A 51 -17.27 -10.06 -15.82
N ASN A 52 -17.69 -9.04 -15.07
CA ASN A 52 -16.77 -8.25 -14.25
C ASN A 52 -16.94 -8.67 -12.79
N GLN A 53 -15.94 -9.35 -12.24
CA GLN A 53 -15.78 -9.42 -10.79
C GLN A 53 -15.25 -8.05 -10.33
N ILE A 54 -16.10 -7.27 -9.66
CA ILE A 54 -15.65 -6.03 -9.03
C ILE A 54 -14.85 -6.43 -7.80
N GLU A 55 -13.52 -6.41 -7.89
CA GLU A 55 -12.66 -6.42 -6.71
C GLU A 55 -12.95 -5.15 -5.91
N ASP A 56 -13.72 -5.31 -4.84
CA ASP A 56 -14.07 -4.29 -3.86
C ASP A 56 -12.87 -3.89 -2.97
N SER A 57 -11.69 -3.69 -3.56
CA SER A 57 -10.56 -3.05 -2.87
C SER A 57 -10.78 -1.54 -2.88
N TYR A 58 -11.37 -1.05 -1.79
CA TYR A 58 -11.55 0.39 -1.54
C TYR A 58 -10.33 1.02 -0.87
N GLU A 59 -9.23 0.28 -0.74
CA GLU A 59 -7.96 0.88 -0.37
C GLU A 59 -7.62 1.96 -1.40
N GLU A 60 -7.15 3.09 -0.89
CA GLU A 60 -6.75 4.20 -1.75
C GLU A 60 -5.53 3.74 -2.52
N ASP A 61 -5.77 3.29 -3.75
CA ASP A 61 -4.72 2.86 -4.66
C ASP A 61 -3.84 4.06 -4.99
N LEU A 62 -2.72 4.19 -4.27
CA LEU A 62 -1.75 5.27 -4.43
C LEU A 62 -1.27 5.35 -5.88
N SER A 63 -1.24 4.23 -6.60
CA SER A 63 -0.82 4.16 -8.01
C SER A 63 -1.75 4.92 -8.96
N LYS A 64 -2.98 5.22 -8.54
CA LYS A 64 -3.97 5.98 -9.31
C LYS A 64 -4.01 7.47 -8.98
N LEU A 65 -3.26 7.91 -7.96
CA LEU A 65 -3.24 9.31 -7.56
C LEU A 65 -2.39 10.14 -8.55
N PRO A 66 -2.83 11.34 -8.98
CA PRO A 66 -1.99 12.24 -9.76
C PRO A 66 -0.66 12.54 -9.08
N LEU A 67 0.41 12.63 -9.86
CA LEU A 67 1.79 12.72 -9.35
C LEU A 67 2.04 13.96 -8.48
N ASP A 68 1.40 15.09 -8.80
CA ASP A 68 1.47 16.33 -8.03
C ASP A 68 0.83 16.16 -6.63
N LYS A 69 -0.32 15.48 -6.56
CA LYS A 69 -1.01 15.17 -5.30
C LYS A 69 -0.22 14.17 -4.48
N LEU A 70 0.31 13.12 -5.11
CA LEU A 70 1.15 12.11 -4.45
C LEU A 70 2.42 12.75 -3.88
N ASN A 71 3.10 13.61 -4.65
CA ASN A 71 4.28 14.32 -4.18
C ASN A 71 3.96 15.25 -3.00
N ARG A 72 2.89 16.06 -3.07
CA ARG A 72 2.48 16.93 -1.94
C ARG A 72 2.20 16.11 -0.67
N ARG A 73 1.56 14.96 -0.83
CA ARG A 73 1.26 14.03 0.26
C ARG A 73 2.54 13.46 0.86
N PHE A 74 3.43 12.92 0.03
CA PHE A 74 4.74 12.41 0.47
C PHE A 74 5.54 13.49 1.23
N VAL A 75 5.61 14.72 0.72
CA VAL A 75 6.35 15.81 1.41
C VAL A 75 5.77 16.09 2.80
N LEU A 76 4.44 16.10 2.92
CA LEU A 76 3.78 16.30 4.22
C LEU A 76 4.07 15.14 5.18
N SER A 77 3.95 13.89 4.71
CA SER A 77 4.26 12.69 5.50
C SER A 77 5.72 12.65 5.93
N PHE A 78 6.64 12.97 5.02
CA PHE A 78 8.09 13.04 5.28
C PHE A 78 8.42 14.07 6.36
N LEU A 79 7.87 15.29 6.26
CA LEU A 79 8.06 16.31 7.28
C LEU A 79 7.42 15.94 8.63
N ASN A 80 6.29 15.25 8.62
CA ASN A 80 5.64 14.78 9.84
C ASN A 80 6.48 13.72 10.56
N VAL A 81 6.95 12.70 9.83
CA VAL A 81 7.80 11.62 10.36
C VAL A 81 9.11 12.19 10.93
N HIS A 82 9.83 13.02 10.16
CA HIS A 82 11.04 13.66 10.66
C HIS A 82 10.78 14.67 11.77
N GLY A 83 9.62 15.33 11.77
CA GLY A 83 9.19 16.20 12.85
C GLY A 83 8.98 15.45 14.17
N LYS A 84 8.43 14.23 14.13
CA LYS A 84 8.31 13.35 15.29
C LYS A 84 9.67 12.95 15.83
N LEU A 85 10.60 12.53 14.96
CA LEU A 85 11.98 12.22 15.37
C LEU A 85 12.71 13.43 15.97
N PHE A 86 12.53 14.62 15.39
CA PHE A 86 13.23 15.84 15.82
C PHE A 86 12.67 16.41 17.12
N THR A 87 11.34 16.51 17.23
CA THR A 87 10.67 17.10 18.40
C THR A 87 10.46 16.09 19.53
N LYS A 88 10.52 14.79 19.22
CA LYS A 88 10.18 13.67 20.12
C LYS A 88 8.72 13.65 20.55
N ILE A 89 7.85 14.36 19.82
CA ILE A 89 6.42 14.48 20.11
C ILE A 89 5.64 13.63 19.10
N GLY A 90 4.66 12.86 19.58
CA GLY A 90 3.79 12.06 18.73
C GLY A 90 4.40 10.71 18.31
N MET A 91 5.32 10.16 19.12
CA MET A 91 6.01 8.91 18.80
C MET A 91 5.10 7.67 18.88
N GLU A 92 3.96 7.76 19.55
CA GLU A 92 2.96 6.70 19.67
C GLU A 92 2.32 6.28 18.33
N THR A 93 2.35 7.17 17.32
CA THR A 93 1.87 6.90 15.95
C THR A 93 3.00 6.80 14.94
N PHE A 94 4.26 6.72 15.40
CA PHE A 94 5.43 6.86 14.53
C PHE A 94 5.51 5.78 13.45
N LEU A 95 5.38 4.51 13.82
CA LEU A 95 5.51 3.38 12.90
C LEU A 95 4.43 3.41 11.81
N GLU A 96 3.18 3.71 12.17
CA GLU A 96 2.07 3.85 11.20
C GLU A 96 2.33 4.98 10.19
N MET A 97 2.82 6.13 10.66
CA MET A 97 3.13 7.27 9.80
C MET A 97 4.36 6.99 8.91
N CYS A 98 5.35 6.24 9.40
CA CYS A 98 6.50 5.80 8.62
C CYS A 98 6.06 4.86 7.50
N SER A 99 5.27 3.83 7.84
CA SER A 99 4.72 2.88 6.87
C SER A 99 3.97 3.59 5.74
N GLN A 100 3.09 4.53 6.08
CA GLN A 100 2.40 5.34 5.08
C GLN A 100 3.36 6.17 4.21
N MET A 101 4.33 6.85 4.83
CA MET A 101 5.32 7.66 4.11
C MET A 101 6.18 6.80 3.16
N LEU A 102 6.58 5.61 3.58
CA LEU A 102 7.37 4.67 2.77
C LEU A 102 6.58 4.14 1.57
N GLN A 103 5.30 3.81 1.74
CA GLN A 103 4.42 3.42 0.63
C GLN A 103 4.23 4.57 -0.37
N GLU A 104 4.06 5.81 0.12
CA GLU A 104 3.98 7.01 -0.71
C GLU A 104 5.30 7.23 -1.48
N PHE A 105 6.45 7.05 -0.82
CA PHE A 105 7.78 7.16 -1.43
C PHE A 105 8.01 6.10 -2.52
N GLN A 106 7.69 4.84 -2.23
CA GLN A 106 7.79 3.73 -3.18
C GLN A 106 6.93 3.98 -4.42
N THR A 107 5.67 4.34 -4.22
CA THR A 107 4.75 4.66 -5.32
C THR A 107 5.25 5.86 -6.13
N LEU A 108 5.76 6.89 -5.46
CA LEU A 108 6.29 8.08 -6.10
C LEU A 108 7.48 7.75 -7.01
N LEU A 109 8.41 6.90 -6.55
CA LEU A 109 9.54 6.43 -7.35
C LEU A 109 9.14 5.50 -8.51
N GLN A 110 8.04 4.76 -8.38
CA GLN A 110 7.49 3.92 -9.44
C GLN A 110 6.81 4.75 -10.54
N GLN A 111 6.04 5.78 -10.17
CA GLN A 111 5.34 6.65 -11.13
C GLN A 111 6.23 7.70 -11.78
N ALA A 112 7.34 8.09 -11.15
CA ALA A 112 8.12 9.25 -11.59
C ALA A 112 9.01 8.98 -12.81
N HIS A 113 8.55 9.50 -13.95
CA HIS A 113 9.36 9.94 -15.09
C HIS A 113 8.94 11.39 -15.39
N PRO A 114 9.81 12.44 -15.48
CA PRO A 114 11.14 12.72 -14.95
C PRO A 114 11.13 13.77 -13.80
N THR A 115 10.06 13.89 -13.02
CA THR A 115 9.79 15.06 -12.13
C THR A 115 10.62 15.14 -10.85
N ILE A 116 11.24 14.05 -10.37
CA ILE A 116 12.06 14.09 -9.15
C ILE A 116 13.53 14.29 -9.52
N THR A 117 14.09 15.41 -9.09
CA THR A 117 15.47 15.76 -9.41
C THR A 117 16.48 15.01 -8.53
N CYS A 118 17.72 14.87 -9.03
CA CYS A 118 18.84 14.31 -8.27
C CYS A 118 19.05 15.02 -6.93
N MET A 119 19.02 16.37 -6.96
CA MET A 119 19.13 17.19 -5.76
C MET A 119 18.04 16.89 -4.73
N ARG A 120 16.82 16.57 -5.18
CA ARG A 120 15.72 16.24 -4.28
C ARG A 120 15.98 14.93 -3.54
N ILE A 121 16.39 13.87 -4.23
CA ILE A 121 16.69 12.59 -3.56
C ILE A 121 17.89 12.75 -2.61
N LEU A 122 18.94 13.48 -3.02
CA LEU A 122 20.09 13.77 -2.16
C LEU A 122 19.68 14.53 -0.89
N GLN A 123 18.77 15.49 -0.98
CA GLN A 123 18.24 16.20 0.18
C GLN A 123 17.50 15.25 1.14
N LEU A 124 16.68 14.33 0.62
CA LEU A 124 15.99 13.35 1.47
C LEU A 124 16.99 12.45 2.21
N MET A 125 18.00 11.93 1.50
CA MET A 125 19.06 11.10 2.10
C MET A 125 19.89 11.88 3.12
N ALA A 126 20.23 13.14 2.83
CA ALA A 126 20.97 13.99 3.77
C ALA A 126 20.17 14.27 5.06
N ILE A 127 18.85 14.46 4.95
CA ILE A 127 17.96 14.62 6.12
C ILE A 127 17.93 13.33 6.95
N ASN A 128 17.88 12.16 6.31
CA ASN A 128 17.98 10.88 7.01
C ASN A 128 19.31 10.77 7.79
N MET A 129 20.45 11.05 7.14
CA MET A 129 21.77 11.05 7.79
C MET A 129 21.84 12.02 8.98
N PHE A 130 21.34 13.25 8.78
CA PHE A 130 21.27 14.26 9.84
C PHE A 130 20.43 13.78 11.02
N MET A 131 19.28 13.16 10.76
CA MET A 131 18.40 12.69 11.82
C MET A 131 18.99 11.52 12.62
N ILE A 132 19.71 10.62 11.97
CA ILE A 132 20.45 9.55 12.65
C ILE A 132 21.52 10.15 13.57
N GLY A 133 22.27 11.16 13.11
CA GLY A 133 23.26 11.86 13.95
C GLY A 133 22.63 12.66 15.10
N ASN A 134 21.52 13.35 14.83
CA ASN A 134 20.83 14.18 15.83
C ASN A 134 20.14 13.36 16.94
N THR A 135 19.85 12.10 16.68
CA THR A 135 19.21 11.17 17.63
C THR A 135 20.22 10.33 18.41
N ALA A 136 21.52 10.48 18.12
CA ALA A 136 22.61 9.83 18.85
C ALA A 136 22.66 10.28 20.32
N LEU A 137 23.10 9.37 21.18
CA LEU A 137 23.38 9.67 22.59
C LEU A 137 24.57 10.63 22.68
N LYS A 138 24.48 11.63 23.55
CA LYS A 138 25.53 12.66 23.73
C LYS A 138 26.70 12.19 24.60
N GLU A 139 26.48 11.16 25.41
CA GLU A 139 27.47 10.56 26.29
C GLU A 139 27.62 9.09 25.88
N SER A 140 28.85 8.69 25.54
CA SER A 140 29.19 7.30 25.29
C SER A 140 29.15 6.55 26.63
N CYS A 141 28.16 5.68 26.82
CA CYS A 141 28.21 4.72 27.93
C CYS A 141 29.49 3.87 27.75
N GLU A 142 30.32 3.82 28.79
CA GLU A 142 31.59 3.08 28.80
C GLU A 142 31.40 1.56 28.67
N GLU A 143 30.15 1.09 28.77
CA GLU A 143 29.73 -0.30 28.57
C GLU A 143 28.70 -0.39 27.43
N GLY A 144 29.19 -0.59 26.21
CA GLY A 144 28.38 -0.97 25.04
C GLY A 144 28.02 0.16 24.08
N ASN A 145 28.19 -0.11 22.78
CA ASN A 145 27.78 0.73 21.64
C ASN A 145 26.23 0.80 21.49
N GLY A 146 25.51 1.10 22.57
CA GLY A 146 24.05 1.13 22.59
C GLY A 146 23.49 2.33 21.81
N ARG A 147 22.47 2.09 20.97
CA ARG A 147 21.69 3.15 20.31
C ARG A 147 20.45 3.48 21.14
N SER A 148 20.05 4.75 21.16
CA SER A 148 18.76 5.12 21.74
C SER A 148 17.63 4.55 20.87
N LEU A 149 16.46 4.24 21.44
CA LEU A 149 15.29 3.81 20.66
C LEU A 149 14.93 4.82 19.55
N LEU A 150 15.13 6.11 19.81
CA LEU A 150 14.90 7.16 18.82
C LEU A 150 15.88 7.08 17.64
N GLN A 151 17.14 6.72 17.93
CA GLN A 151 18.17 6.51 16.91
C GLN A 151 17.93 5.21 16.14
N GLU A 152 17.50 4.14 16.81
CA GLU A 152 17.07 2.89 16.16
C GLU A 152 15.97 3.15 15.12
N HIS A 153 14.94 3.93 15.49
CA HIS A 153 13.89 4.35 14.55
C HIS A 153 14.42 5.18 13.37
N ALA A 154 15.34 6.11 13.62
CA ALA A 154 15.93 6.94 12.58
C ALA A 154 16.79 6.11 11.61
N VAL A 155 17.54 5.13 12.12
CA VAL A 155 18.34 4.22 11.28
C VAL A 155 17.44 3.31 10.46
N GLN A 156 16.42 2.69 11.07
CA GLN A 156 15.46 1.84 10.36
C GLN A 156 14.82 2.60 9.19
N LEU A 157 14.28 3.79 9.46
CA LEU A 157 13.67 4.65 8.44
C LEU A 157 14.63 4.98 7.29
N GLY A 158 15.89 5.27 7.62
CA GLY A 158 16.93 5.55 6.65
C GLY A 158 17.23 4.34 5.75
N LEU A 159 17.37 3.16 6.36
CA LEU A 159 17.59 1.90 5.64
C LEU A 159 16.39 1.51 4.78
N ASP A 160 15.16 1.70 5.26
CA ASP A 160 13.94 1.39 4.49
C ASP A 160 13.82 2.30 3.25
N MET A 161 14.04 3.61 3.41
CA MET A 161 14.05 4.52 2.26
C MET A 161 15.18 4.19 1.28
N PHE A 162 16.35 3.82 1.78
CA PHE A 162 17.47 3.40 0.95
C PHE A 162 17.15 2.10 0.19
N ALA A 163 16.56 1.10 0.85
CA ALA A 163 16.14 -0.16 0.25
C ALA A 163 15.17 0.07 -0.92
N ILE A 164 14.13 0.90 -0.71
CA ILE A 164 13.17 1.27 -1.75
C ILE A 164 13.87 1.94 -2.95
N LEU A 165 14.82 2.84 -2.69
CA LEU A 165 15.58 3.53 -3.74
C LEU A 165 16.47 2.55 -4.53
N VAL A 166 17.13 1.63 -3.84
CA VAL A 166 18.00 0.59 -4.41
C VAL A 166 17.19 -0.38 -5.26
N GLU A 167 16.07 -0.89 -4.75
CA GLU A 167 15.15 -1.78 -5.49
C GLU A 167 14.71 -1.11 -6.79
N ARG A 168 14.32 0.17 -6.72
CA ARG A 168 13.91 0.91 -7.92
C ARG A 168 15.06 1.09 -8.91
N CYS A 169 16.28 1.36 -8.44
CA CYS A 169 17.45 1.48 -9.31
C CYS A 169 17.77 0.14 -9.98
N ALA A 170 17.66 -0.98 -9.26
CA ALA A 170 17.87 -2.31 -9.80
C ALA A 170 16.85 -2.63 -10.90
N GLU A 171 15.56 -2.35 -10.68
CA GLU A 171 14.51 -2.51 -11.68
C GLU A 171 14.76 -1.67 -12.94
N LEU A 172 15.07 -0.39 -12.77
CA LEU A 172 15.30 0.54 -13.89
C LEU A 172 16.52 0.14 -14.71
N LEU A 173 17.62 -0.26 -14.04
CA LEU A 173 18.83 -0.70 -14.71
C LEU A 173 18.60 -2.04 -15.43
N HIS A 174 17.91 -3.00 -14.80
CA HIS A 174 17.57 -4.27 -15.43
C HIS A 174 16.74 -4.07 -16.70
N ASN A 175 15.72 -3.21 -16.63
CA ASN A 175 14.88 -2.88 -17.78
C ASN A 175 15.67 -2.14 -18.87
N HIS A 176 16.59 -1.25 -18.50
CA HIS A 176 17.48 -0.57 -19.45
C HIS A 176 18.36 -1.57 -20.20
N LEU A 177 19.02 -2.48 -19.49
CA LEU A 177 19.86 -3.52 -20.11
C LEU A 177 19.06 -4.49 -20.98
N LYS A 178 17.81 -4.78 -20.63
CA LYS A 178 16.97 -5.76 -21.36
C LYS A 178 16.33 -5.20 -22.62
N TYR A 179 15.87 -3.94 -22.60
CA TYR A 179 14.98 -3.40 -23.65
C TYR A 179 15.58 -2.24 -24.44
N ASN A 180 16.68 -1.62 -24.00
CA ASN A 180 17.22 -0.43 -24.66
C ASN A 180 18.30 -0.83 -25.69
N ASN A 181 17.98 -0.69 -26.98
CA ASN A 181 18.88 -0.99 -28.10
C ASN A 181 19.81 0.18 -28.47
N SER A 182 19.86 1.25 -27.67
CA SER A 182 20.65 2.46 -27.95
C SER A 182 21.95 2.46 -27.15
N PRO A 183 23.11 2.18 -27.78
CA PRO A 183 24.40 1.98 -27.09
C PRO A 183 25.12 3.29 -26.69
N GLN A 184 24.41 4.41 -26.57
CA GLN A 184 25.02 5.73 -26.32
C GLN A 184 24.88 6.25 -24.88
N GLU A 185 24.00 5.67 -24.06
CA GLU A 185 23.80 6.09 -22.67
C GLU A 185 23.82 4.89 -21.71
N LEU A 186 24.80 4.88 -20.80
CA LEU A 186 25.01 3.85 -19.77
C LEU A 186 23.81 3.71 -18.81
N LEU A 187 23.16 4.83 -18.49
CA LEU A 187 22.04 4.91 -17.56
C LEU A 187 20.87 5.64 -18.22
N SER A 188 19.64 5.17 -18.00
CA SER A 188 18.45 5.93 -18.38
C SER A 188 18.40 7.28 -17.66
N TYR A 189 17.72 8.27 -18.25
CA TYR A 189 17.55 9.59 -17.66
C TYR A 189 17.08 9.54 -16.19
N THR A 190 16.10 8.70 -15.87
CA THR A 190 15.59 8.56 -14.49
C THR A 190 16.65 7.96 -13.58
N LEU A 191 17.37 6.94 -14.04
CA LEU A 191 18.39 6.27 -13.26
C LEU A 191 19.59 7.17 -12.94
N SER A 192 19.99 8.05 -13.88
CA SER A 192 21.08 9.02 -13.65
C SER A 192 20.76 10.04 -12.55
N HIS A 193 19.48 10.24 -12.23
CA HIS A 193 19.04 11.10 -11.13
C HIS A 193 19.03 10.40 -9.77
N TYR A 194 18.85 9.08 -9.72
CA TYR A 194 18.73 8.32 -8.47
C TYR A 194 20.07 7.75 -7.99
N MET A 195 20.89 7.26 -8.91
CA MET A 195 22.20 6.65 -8.62
C MET A 195 23.13 7.52 -7.74
N PRO A 196 23.19 8.86 -7.90
CA PRO A 196 24.02 9.70 -7.03
C PRO A 196 23.66 9.57 -5.55
N ALA A 197 22.37 9.49 -5.22
CA ALA A 197 21.92 9.36 -3.84
C ALA A 197 22.19 7.96 -3.26
N VAL A 198 22.05 6.92 -4.08
CA VAL A 198 22.44 5.54 -3.71
C VAL A 198 23.91 5.49 -3.33
N LYS A 199 24.78 6.08 -4.16
CA LYS A 199 26.22 6.14 -3.90
C LYS A 199 26.55 6.93 -2.63
N VAL A 200 25.94 8.10 -2.43
CA VAL A 200 26.18 8.92 -1.24
C VAL A 200 25.75 8.20 0.04
N TRP A 201 24.64 7.46 0.01
CA TRP A 201 24.22 6.64 1.15
C TRP A 201 25.16 5.46 1.39
N ALA A 202 25.61 4.78 0.33
CA ALA A 202 26.61 3.71 0.43
C ALA A 202 27.94 4.20 1.05
N ASP A 203 28.46 5.36 0.61
CA ASP A 203 29.64 5.98 1.22
C ASP A 203 29.41 6.26 2.72
N TRP A 204 28.22 6.77 3.07
CA TRP A 204 27.87 7.03 4.46
C TRP A 204 27.82 5.74 5.28
N MET A 205 27.29 4.65 4.73
CA MET A 205 27.29 3.34 5.39
C MET A 205 28.71 2.84 5.66
N ILE A 206 29.63 2.92 4.68
CA ILE A 206 31.04 2.54 4.85
C ILE A 206 31.70 3.29 6.02
N CYS A 207 31.35 4.57 6.19
CA CYS A 207 31.90 5.41 7.25
C CYS A 207 31.29 5.15 8.64
N HIS A 208 30.14 4.45 8.72
CA HIS A 208 29.40 4.26 9.98
C HIS A 208 28.92 2.81 10.20
N PRO A 209 29.78 1.78 10.08
CA PRO A 209 29.42 0.36 10.20
C PRO A 209 28.65 0.04 11.49
N GLN A 210 29.03 0.67 12.60
CA GLN A 210 28.42 0.49 13.92
C GLN A 210 26.92 0.81 13.95
N LEU A 211 26.42 1.61 13.00
CA LEU A 211 25.03 2.02 12.97
C LEU A 211 24.11 1.03 12.25
N TRP A 212 24.59 0.12 11.41
CA TRP A 212 23.73 -0.74 10.59
C TRP A 212 24.14 -2.21 10.58
N MET A 213 25.36 -2.55 11.01
CA MET A 213 25.82 -3.95 11.11
C MET A 213 25.08 -4.75 12.19
N GLN A 214 24.55 -4.05 13.19
CA GLN A 214 23.46 -4.57 14.03
C GLN A 214 22.17 -3.97 13.47
N PRO A 215 21.54 -4.61 12.47
CA PRO A 215 20.37 -4.03 11.82
C PRO A 215 19.27 -3.79 12.87
N PRO A 216 18.62 -2.62 12.84
CA PRO A 216 17.46 -2.40 13.69
C PRO A 216 16.38 -3.47 13.40
N ASN A 217 15.64 -3.85 14.43
CA ASN A 217 14.51 -4.77 14.33
C ASN A 217 13.25 -4.13 14.91
N LEU A 218 12.79 -3.05 14.26
CA LEU A 218 11.63 -2.27 14.69
C LEU A 218 10.46 -2.34 13.70
N ASN A 219 10.55 -3.22 12.71
CA ASN A 219 9.53 -3.39 11.69
C ASN A 219 8.33 -4.13 12.27
N ASP A 220 7.14 -3.54 12.11
CA ASP A 220 5.89 -4.20 12.41
C ASP A 220 5.47 -5.04 11.19
N PRO A 221 5.31 -6.37 11.30
CA PRO A 221 4.92 -7.23 10.19
C PRO A 221 3.62 -6.80 9.50
N ASP A 222 2.72 -6.13 10.24
CA ASP A 222 1.43 -5.66 9.73
C ASP A 222 1.54 -4.33 8.94
N LEU A 223 2.72 -3.69 8.93
CA LEU A 223 2.96 -2.40 8.29
C LEU A 223 3.95 -2.50 7.10
N GLY A 224 3.48 -2.20 5.89
CA GLY A 224 4.29 -2.25 4.67
C GLY A 224 5.14 -0.98 4.41
N PRO A 225 6.06 -0.99 3.42
CA PRO A 225 6.20 -1.97 2.34
C PRO A 225 7.13 -3.17 2.61
N ASN A 226 7.64 -3.37 3.83
CA ASN A 226 8.46 -4.55 4.22
C ASN A 226 9.60 -4.87 3.23
N THR A 227 10.35 -3.85 2.81
CA THR A 227 11.46 -4.01 1.85
C THR A 227 12.74 -4.37 2.60
N ASP A 228 13.38 -5.49 2.24
CA ASP A 228 14.65 -5.92 2.82
C ASP A 228 15.83 -5.23 2.11
N VAL A 229 16.58 -4.41 2.87
CA VAL A 229 17.69 -3.62 2.33
C VAL A 229 18.81 -4.48 1.74
N TRP A 230 19.07 -5.65 2.32
CA TRP A 230 20.15 -6.54 1.92
C TRP A 230 19.76 -7.32 0.66
N GLU A 231 18.51 -7.77 0.58
CA GLU A 231 17.98 -8.38 -0.64
C GLU A 231 17.96 -7.37 -1.80
N SER A 232 17.52 -6.14 -1.55
CA SER A 232 17.54 -5.06 -2.55
C SER A 232 18.97 -4.76 -3.04
N LEU A 233 19.95 -4.69 -2.12
CA LEU A 233 21.35 -4.49 -2.48
C LEU A 233 21.91 -5.65 -3.31
N ALA A 234 21.62 -6.91 -2.92
CA ALA A 234 22.03 -8.08 -3.69
C ALA A 234 21.48 -8.03 -5.13
N LYS A 235 20.20 -7.67 -5.29
CA LYS A 235 19.58 -7.46 -6.61
C LYS A 235 20.30 -6.37 -7.40
N LEU A 236 20.58 -5.21 -6.80
CA LEU A 236 21.29 -4.14 -7.48
C LEU A 236 22.70 -4.59 -7.92
N CYS A 237 23.47 -5.23 -7.04
CA CYS A 237 24.80 -5.76 -7.35
C CYS A 237 24.76 -6.75 -8.54
N ASN A 238 23.77 -7.65 -8.55
CA ASN A 238 23.56 -8.62 -9.64
C ASN A 238 23.29 -7.97 -11.00
N VAL A 239 22.66 -6.80 -11.02
CA VAL A 239 22.44 -6.05 -12.26
C VAL A 239 23.69 -5.22 -12.61
N LEU A 240 24.37 -4.62 -11.63
CA LEU A 240 25.57 -3.81 -11.85
C LEU A 240 26.73 -4.62 -12.46
N ILE A 241 26.89 -5.91 -12.14
CA ILE A 241 27.94 -6.75 -12.74
C ILE A 241 27.73 -7.02 -14.24
N GLN A 242 26.51 -6.80 -14.76
CA GLN A 242 26.19 -7.00 -16.17
C GLN A 242 26.48 -5.75 -17.01
N VAL A 243 26.80 -4.62 -16.37
CA VAL A 243 27.03 -3.35 -17.05
C VAL A 243 28.44 -3.32 -17.66
N ASP A 244 28.54 -3.06 -18.95
CA ASP A 244 29.81 -2.78 -19.63
C ASP A 244 30.23 -1.33 -19.37
N ILE A 245 31.41 -1.12 -18.78
CA ILE A 245 31.92 0.19 -18.34
C ILE A 245 33.00 0.72 -19.30
N SER A 246 33.28 0.00 -20.39
CA SER A 246 34.47 0.22 -21.23
C SER A 246 34.46 1.51 -22.09
N HIS A 247 33.30 2.10 -22.39
CA HIS A 247 33.20 3.15 -23.41
C HIS A 247 32.35 4.40 -23.06
N ASP A 248 31.93 4.58 -21.81
CA ASP A 248 30.94 5.59 -21.41
C ASP A 248 31.48 6.78 -20.59
N ILE A 249 30.59 7.77 -20.32
CA ILE A 249 30.88 8.99 -19.56
C ILE A 249 31.55 8.66 -18.21
N ALA A 250 32.79 9.14 -18.02
CA ALA A 250 33.64 8.84 -16.86
C ALA A 250 32.96 8.95 -15.49
N ARG A 251 31.98 9.85 -15.34
CA ARG A 251 31.27 10.08 -14.07
C ARG A 251 30.36 8.92 -13.67
N ASP A 252 29.60 8.36 -14.61
CA ASP A 252 28.63 7.30 -14.30
C ASP A 252 29.34 5.95 -14.18
N CYS A 253 30.35 5.73 -15.02
CA CYS A 253 31.29 4.62 -14.89
C CYS A 253 31.92 4.53 -13.49
N LEU A 254 32.48 5.64 -13.00
CA LEU A 254 33.07 5.68 -11.66
C LEU A 254 32.04 5.36 -10.57
N ARG A 255 30.80 5.81 -10.73
CA ARG A 255 29.75 5.57 -9.74
C ARG A 255 29.34 4.10 -9.69
N ILE A 256 29.19 3.46 -10.85
CA ILE A 256 28.91 2.02 -10.95
C ILE A 256 30.04 1.22 -10.32
N GLN A 257 31.30 1.52 -10.66
CA GLN A 257 32.47 0.89 -10.05
C GLN A 257 32.49 1.06 -8.53
N THR A 258 32.18 2.27 -8.04
CA THR A 258 32.11 2.53 -6.60
C THR A 258 31.04 1.67 -5.91
N LEU A 259 29.88 1.50 -6.54
CA LEU A 259 28.79 0.68 -6.02
C LEU A 259 29.09 -0.83 -6.10
N GLN A 260 29.82 -1.27 -7.14
CA GLN A 260 30.35 -2.64 -7.22
C GLN A 260 31.31 -2.91 -6.06
N MET A 261 32.28 -2.01 -5.83
CA MET A 261 33.20 -2.10 -4.69
C MET A 261 32.48 -2.07 -3.34
N PHE A 262 31.36 -1.34 -3.23
CA PHE A 262 30.53 -1.39 -2.02
C PHE A 262 29.88 -2.76 -1.82
N GLY A 263 29.41 -3.42 -2.88
CA GLY A 263 28.94 -4.81 -2.82
C GLY A 263 30.02 -5.78 -2.33
N ASP A 264 31.25 -5.62 -2.82
CA ASP A 264 32.40 -6.43 -2.39
C ASP A 264 32.77 -6.13 -0.92
N TYR A 265 32.72 -4.86 -0.51
CA TYR A 265 32.88 -4.47 0.89
C TYR A 265 31.87 -5.18 1.79
N LEU A 266 30.59 -5.22 1.41
CA LEU A 266 29.54 -5.92 2.19
C LEU A 266 29.75 -7.45 2.26
N CYS A 267 30.48 -8.02 1.32
CA CYS A 267 30.91 -9.43 1.37
C CYS A 267 32.15 -9.64 2.26
N GLY A 268 33.00 -8.62 2.41
CA GLY A 268 34.26 -8.69 3.15
C GLY A 268 34.20 -8.24 4.61
N ILE A 269 33.10 -7.61 5.05
CA ILE A 269 32.88 -7.24 6.46
C ILE A 269 32.53 -8.46 7.33
N GLU A 270 32.75 -8.35 8.64
CA GLU A 270 32.46 -9.40 9.62
C GLU A 270 31.48 -8.91 10.70
N PRO A 271 30.27 -9.51 10.85
CA PRO A 271 29.72 -10.54 9.99
C PRO A 271 29.35 -10.01 8.58
N PRO A 272 29.44 -10.85 7.53
CA PRO A 272 29.10 -10.43 6.17
C PRO A 272 27.60 -10.15 6.06
N MET A 273 27.24 -9.13 5.29
CA MET A 273 25.82 -8.82 5.01
C MET A 273 25.38 -9.42 3.68
N LEU A 274 26.30 -9.51 2.71
CA LEU A 274 26.10 -10.14 1.42
C LEU A 274 27.10 -11.29 1.22
N SER A 275 26.78 -12.22 0.34
CA SER A 275 27.70 -13.23 -0.12
C SER A 275 27.58 -13.40 -1.63
N PHE A 276 28.67 -13.78 -2.29
CA PHE A 276 28.72 -14.03 -3.72
C PHE A 276 28.82 -15.52 -4.00
N ASN A 277 27.81 -16.08 -4.66
CA ASN A 277 27.83 -17.45 -5.12
C ASN A 277 28.66 -17.54 -6.42
N VAL A 278 29.78 -18.24 -6.36
CA VAL A 278 30.72 -18.38 -7.49
C VAL A 278 30.13 -19.22 -8.63
N GLU A 279 29.27 -20.20 -8.33
CA GLU A 279 28.65 -21.09 -9.32
C GLU A 279 27.58 -20.37 -10.13
N THR A 280 26.67 -19.67 -9.44
CA THR A 280 25.58 -18.92 -10.09
C THR A 280 26.02 -17.54 -10.55
N LYS A 281 27.20 -17.07 -10.11
CA LYS A 281 27.73 -15.71 -10.31
C LYS A 281 26.77 -14.63 -9.83
N GLN A 282 26.15 -14.85 -8.67
CA GLN A 282 25.15 -13.96 -8.10
C GLN A 282 25.41 -13.66 -6.63
N TYR A 283 25.19 -12.39 -6.26
CA TYR A 283 25.08 -11.93 -4.88
C TYR A 283 23.74 -12.37 -4.27
N TYR A 284 23.76 -12.69 -2.98
CA TYR A 284 22.59 -12.96 -2.16
C TYR A 284 22.79 -12.43 -0.73
N SER A 285 21.69 -12.17 -0.03
CA SER A 285 21.72 -11.70 1.36
C SER A 285 22.10 -12.83 2.31
N VAL A 286 23.00 -12.55 3.25
CA VAL A 286 23.35 -13.41 4.39
C VAL A 286 23.20 -12.67 5.72
N ALA A 287 22.60 -11.48 5.69
CA ALA A 287 22.40 -10.66 6.87
C ALA A 287 21.50 -11.40 7.90
N PRO A 288 21.70 -11.15 9.21
CA PRO A 288 20.88 -11.75 10.26
C PRO A 288 19.40 -11.49 10.00
N SER A 289 18.58 -12.55 9.98
CA SER A 289 17.16 -12.43 9.68
C SER A 289 16.44 -11.56 10.71
N GLN A 290 15.66 -10.57 10.25
CA GLN A 290 14.80 -9.74 11.10
C GLN A 290 13.68 -10.54 11.80
N LYS A 291 13.47 -11.80 11.40
CA LYS A 291 12.59 -12.76 12.09
C LYS A 291 13.41 -13.47 13.18
N CYS A 292 13.08 -13.18 14.44
CA CYS A 292 13.66 -13.67 15.71
C CYS A 292 14.59 -14.89 15.66
N ASN A 293 15.66 -14.86 16.48
CA ASN A 293 16.08 -15.97 17.33
C ASN A 293 16.88 -15.50 18.56
N GLU A 294 16.17 -15.28 19.69
CA GLU A 294 16.72 -15.31 21.05
C GLU A 294 16.84 -16.75 21.61
N ILE A 295 16.81 -17.81 20.77
CA ILE A 295 16.69 -19.21 21.26
C ILE A 295 17.83 -20.14 20.79
N GLU A 296 18.73 -19.72 19.89
CA GLU A 296 19.72 -20.65 19.31
C GLU A 296 21.10 -20.68 20.00
N ALA A 297 21.34 -19.91 21.06
CA ALA A 297 22.65 -19.83 21.70
C ALA A 297 22.91 -20.86 22.82
N GLU A 298 21.93 -21.64 23.29
CA GLU A 298 22.12 -22.55 24.45
C GLU A 298 21.91 -24.05 24.19
N ILE A 299 21.65 -24.49 22.95
CA ILE A 299 21.33 -25.91 22.68
C ILE A 299 22.54 -26.73 22.18
N ASN A 300 23.65 -26.11 21.77
CA ASN A 300 24.77 -26.84 21.14
C ASN A 300 25.91 -27.30 22.07
N THR A 301 25.65 -27.61 23.34
CA THR A 301 26.71 -28.19 24.21
C THR A 301 26.30 -29.37 25.08
N LEU A 302 25.30 -30.19 24.71
CA LEU A 302 25.12 -31.51 25.33
C LEU A 302 24.51 -32.51 24.33
N ASP A 303 25.31 -32.95 23.37
CA ASP A 303 25.09 -34.23 22.69
C ASP A 303 26.44 -34.95 22.60
N ASP A 304 26.85 -35.57 23.70
CA ASP A 304 27.67 -36.78 23.62
C ASP A 304 27.50 -37.63 24.89
N VAL A 305 27.53 -38.94 24.68
CA VAL A 305 27.52 -40.02 25.65
C VAL A 305 26.15 -40.35 26.29
N THR A 306 25.33 -41.02 25.47
CA THR A 306 24.52 -42.14 25.96
C THR A 306 25.46 -43.29 26.30
N SER A 307 25.58 -43.63 27.58
CA SER A 307 26.01 -44.96 27.99
C SER A 307 25.35 -45.32 29.31
N GLU A 308 24.53 -46.35 29.23
CA GLU A 308 24.07 -47.17 30.34
C GLU A 308 25.30 -47.64 31.14
N GLU A 309 25.39 -47.32 32.42
CA GLU A 309 26.21 -48.12 33.33
C GLU A 309 25.48 -48.38 34.65
N GLU A 310 25.54 -49.66 34.99
CA GLU A 310 24.90 -50.36 36.07
C GLU A 310 25.35 -49.87 37.44
N ILE A 311 24.43 -49.96 38.40
CA ILE A 311 24.72 -49.88 39.81
C ILE A 311 25.57 -51.11 40.16
N ILE A 312 26.88 -50.92 40.31
CA ILE A 312 27.76 -51.88 40.97
C ILE A 312 27.87 -51.46 42.43
N GLU A 313 27.24 -52.24 43.31
CA GLU A 313 27.59 -52.31 44.72
C GLU A 313 28.98 -52.94 44.82
N THR A 314 29.99 -52.15 45.21
CA THR A 314 31.23 -52.72 45.76
C THR A 314 31.24 -52.52 47.25
N GLU A 315 31.25 -53.66 47.93
CA GLU A 315 31.48 -53.84 49.35
C GLU A 315 32.73 -53.09 49.81
N GLU A 316 32.64 -52.54 51.01
CA GLU A 316 33.73 -51.90 51.72
C GLU A 316 34.79 -52.94 52.09
N ASP A 317 36.02 -52.75 51.60
CA ASP A 317 37.23 -53.21 52.27
C ASP A 317 38.36 -52.25 51.87
N ASP A 318 38.77 -51.37 52.78
CA ASP A 318 40.17 -50.96 52.85
C ASP A 318 40.52 -50.33 54.20
N GLU A 319 41.68 -50.76 54.69
CA GLU A 319 42.25 -50.53 56.00
C GLU A 319 42.50 -49.04 56.32
N LEU A 320 42.20 -48.70 57.58
CA LEU A 320 42.52 -47.44 58.24
C LEU A 320 44.04 -47.21 58.35
N VAL A 321 44.62 -46.37 57.47
CA VAL A 321 45.84 -45.58 57.81
C VAL A 321 45.82 -44.23 57.09
N GLY A 322 45.40 -43.15 57.76
CA GLY A 322 45.53 -41.77 57.28
C GLY A 322 44.69 -40.78 58.10
N GLY A 323 45.25 -39.61 58.44
CA GLY A 323 44.77 -38.76 59.53
C GLY A 323 43.35 -38.17 59.39
N GLU A 324 42.74 -37.83 60.53
CA GLU A 324 41.36 -37.34 60.69
C GLU A 324 40.97 -36.14 59.78
N GLU A 325 41.96 -35.42 59.24
CA GLU A 325 41.77 -34.24 58.39
C GLU A 325 41.37 -34.57 56.94
N ASP A 326 41.82 -35.72 56.40
CA ASP A 326 41.55 -36.12 55.02
C ASP A 326 40.15 -36.73 54.86
N ASN A 327 39.66 -37.45 55.88
CA ASN A 327 38.28 -37.93 55.93
C ASN A 327 37.26 -36.78 55.95
N LEU A 328 37.56 -35.67 56.64
CA LEU A 328 36.68 -34.51 56.69
C LEU A 328 36.62 -33.76 55.34
N LYS A 329 37.72 -33.72 54.59
CA LYS A 329 37.75 -33.15 53.22
C LYS A 329 36.94 -34.01 52.25
N MET A 330 37.08 -35.33 52.32
CA MET A 330 36.35 -36.25 51.44
C MET A 330 34.83 -36.18 51.68
N LEU A 331 34.39 -36.10 52.93
CA LEU A 331 32.98 -35.94 53.28
C LEU A 331 32.39 -34.60 52.80
N ARG A 332 33.17 -33.50 52.86
CA ARG A 332 32.76 -32.19 52.35
C ARG A 332 32.60 -32.18 50.83
N ALA A 333 33.55 -32.79 50.11
CA ALA A 333 33.47 -32.91 48.64
C ALA A 333 32.24 -33.72 48.21
N LYS A 334 31.98 -34.87 48.86
CA LYS A 334 30.82 -35.71 48.58
C LYS A 334 29.49 -35.00 48.88
N LYS A 335 29.45 -34.16 49.91
CA LYS A 335 28.29 -33.32 50.26
C LYS A 335 28.03 -32.21 49.23
N GLU A 336 29.07 -31.57 48.71
CA GLU A 336 28.92 -30.57 47.63
C GLU A 336 28.45 -31.19 46.32
N GLU A 337 28.96 -32.37 45.98
CA GLU A 337 28.53 -33.08 44.77
C GLU A 337 27.05 -33.49 44.84
N LEU A 338 26.61 -33.99 46.00
CA LEU A 338 25.20 -34.33 46.23
C LEU A 338 24.30 -33.09 46.16
N LYS A 339 24.78 -31.95 46.68
CA LYS A 339 24.06 -30.67 46.61
C LYS A 339 23.87 -30.20 45.16
N LYS A 340 24.92 -30.27 44.34
CA LYS A 340 24.85 -29.96 42.89
C LYS A 340 23.87 -30.87 42.15
N LYS A 341 23.84 -32.17 42.47
CA LYS A 341 22.89 -33.14 41.89
C LYS A 341 21.43 -32.84 42.27
N VAL A 342 21.18 -32.38 43.49
CA VAL A 342 19.83 -31.98 43.96
C VAL A 342 19.39 -30.66 43.30
N GLU A 343 20.28 -29.69 43.19
CA GLU A 343 20.02 -28.42 42.51
C GLU A 343 19.70 -28.63 41.02
N ALA A 344 20.45 -29.49 40.32
CA ALA A 344 20.21 -29.85 38.93
C ALA A 344 18.85 -30.56 38.73
N LYS A 345 18.48 -31.51 39.61
CA LYS A 345 17.15 -32.15 39.58
C LYS A 345 16.01 -31.15 39.81
N THR A 346 16.22 -30.18 40.70
CA THR A 346 15.24 -29.13 40.99
C THR A 346 15.03 -28.20 39.79
N LEU A 347 16.12 -27.79 39.13
CA LEU A 347 16.08 -26.98 37.91
C LEU A 347 15.38 -27.73 36.75
N HIS A 348 15.70 -29.02 36.58
CA HIS A 348 15.04 -29.86 35.58
C HIS A 348 13.52 -29.97 35.80
N GLN A 349 13.09 -30.09 37.06
CA GLN A 349 11.67 -30.16 37.41
C GLN A 349 10.96 -28.82 37.16
N GLN A 350 11.63 -27.68 37.38
CA GLN A 350 11.11 -26.35 37.04
C GLN A 350 10.97 -26.16 35.52
N ASN A 351 11.96 -26.62 34.73
CA ASN A 351 11.91 -26.56 33.27
C ASN A 351 10.74 -27.39 32.71
N ILE A 352 10.50 -28.59 33.25
CA ILE A 352 9.35 -29.41 32.86
C ILE A 352 8.02 -28.70 33.16
N GLN A 353 7.90 -28.01 34.30
CA GLN A 353 6.70 -27.25 34.64
C GLN A 353 6.48 -26.08 33.69
N MET A 354 7.53 -25.33 33.37
CA MET A 354 7.47 -24.21 32.41
C MET A 354 7.07 -24.67 31.00
N LEU A 355 7.63 -25.80 30.54
CA LEU A 355 7.29 -26.39 29.24
C LEU A 355 5.83 -26.85 29.19
N ARG A 356 5.30 -27.41 30.28
CA ARG A 356 3.87 -27.78 30.38
C ARG A 356 2.96 -26.55 30.31
N ALA A 357 3.30 -25.47 31.03
CA ALA A 357 2.56 -24.22 30.98
C ALA A 357 2.59 -23.59 29.58
N LYS A 358 3.75 -23.59 28.92
CA LYS A 358 3.91 -23.09 27.55
C LYS A 358 3.12 -23.92 26.53
N ARG A 359 3.10 -25.26 26.69
CA ARG A 359 2.27 -26.15 25.87
C ARG A 359 0.78 -25.83 26.01
N GLU A 360 0.30 -25.61 27.23
CA GLU A 360 -1.11 -25.28 27.47
C GLU A 360 -1.50 -23.91 26.88
N GLN A 361 -0.60 -22.92 26.95
CA GLN A 361 -0.80 -21.62 26.33
C GLN A 361 -0.89 -21.73 24.80
N LEU A 362 0.04 -22.43 24.17
CA LEU A 362 0.03 -22.65 22.72
C LEU A 362 -1.22 -23.42 22.28
N GLN A 363 -1.69 -24.37 23.09
CA GLN A 363 -2.92 -25.11 22.79
C GLN A 363 -4.16 -24.21 22.81
N LYS A 364 -4.25 -23.26 23.75
CA LYS A 364 -5.31 -22.24 23.77
C LYS A 364 -5.23 -21.28 22.59
N GLU A 365 -4.04 -20.89 22.16
CA GLU A 365 -3.85 -20.05 20.96
C GLU A 365 -4.27 -20.77 19.68
N VAL A 366 -3.89 -22.04 19.52
CA VAL A 366 -4.33 -22.87 18.39
C VAL A 366 -5.85 -23.00 18.39
N GLU A 367 -6.48 -23.22 19.55
CA GLU A 367 -7.93 -23.33 19.66
C GLU A 367 -8.64 -22.00 19.29
N GLN A 368 -8.09 -20.86 19.72
CA GLN A 368 -8.57 -19.54 19.33
C GLN A 368 -8.41 -19.29 17.82
N GLN A 369 -7.28 -19.70 17.22
CA GLN A 369 -7.06 -19.61 15.78
C GLN A 369 -8.04 -20.51 15.00
N THR A 370 -8.29 -21.73 15.46
CA THR A 370 -9.28 -22.62 14.83
C THR A 370 -10.69 -22.07 14.94
N ASN A 371 -11.07 -21.51 16.09
CA ASN A 371 -12.38 -20.88 16.28
C ASN A 371 -12.53 -19.64 15.38
N ARG A 372 -11.48 -18.80 15.27
CA ARG A 372 -11.46 -17.68 14.31
C ARG A 372 -11.61 -18.18 12.88
N ARG A 373 -10.90 -19.23 12.49
CA ARG A 373 -10.98 -19.83 11.14
C ARG A 373 -12.37 -20.39 10.84
N GLN A 374 -12.99 -21.09 11.78
CA GLN A 374 -14.35 -21.61 11.64
C GLN A 374 -15.38 -20.48 11.56
N ASN A 375 -15.22 -19.43 12.35
CA ASN A 375 -16.12 -18.27 12.31
C ASN A 375 -15.99 -17.50 10.99
N ILE A 376 -14.76 -17.33 10.47
CA ILE A 376 -14.52 -16.79 9.13
C ILE A 376 -15.16 -17.69 8.07
N GLN A 377 -15.04 -19.02 8.20
CA GLN A 377 -15.62 -19.97 7.26
C GLN A 377 -17.17 -19.96 7.29
N ALA A 378 -17.77 -19.79 8.46
CA ALA A 378 -19.22 -19.60 8.62
C ALA A 378 -19.70 -18.29 7.99
N ILE A 379 -18.98 -17.18 8.21
CA ILE A 379 -19.25 -15.89 7.55
C ILE A 379 -19.11 -16.02 6.03
N LEU A 380 -18.09 -16.73 5.53
CA LEU A 380 -17.90 -17.01 4.11
C LEU A 380 -19.03 -17.88 3.53
N GLN A 381 -19.61 -18.80 4.31
CA GLN A 381 -20.76 -19.59 3.91
C GLN A 381 -22.06 -18.77 3.90
N GLU A 382 -22.30 -17.90 4.89
CA GLU A 382 -23.41 -16.93 4.87
C GLU A 382 -23.32 -15.95 3.70
N HIS A 383 -22.10 -15.56 3.31
CA HIS A 383 -21.88 -14.74 2.11
C HIS A 383 -22.20 -15.48 0.79
N ARG A 384 -22.26 -16.82 0.77
CA ARG A 384 -22.68 -17.58 -0.43
C ARG A 384 -24.19 -17.58 -0.63
N THR A 385 -24.98 -17.48 0.44
CA THR A 385 -26.45 -17.62 0.38
C THR A 385 -27.18 -16.36 -0.06
N CYS A 386 -26.50 -15.22 -0.11
CA CYS A 386 -27.02 -13.99 -0.70
C CYS A 386 -25.96 -13.51 -1.70
N SER A 387 -26.17 -13.75 -2.99
CA SER A 387 -25.39 -13.12 -4.07
C SER A 387 -26.39 -12.43 -5.00
N VAL A 388 -26.08 -11.20 -5.40
CA VAL A 388 -26.94 -10.40 -6.28
C VAL A 388 -26.29 -10.40 -7.65
N GLU A 389 -26.92 -11.05 -8.62
CA GLU A 389 -26.49 -11.04 -10.01
C GLU A 389 -27.21 -9.89 -10.74
N VAL A 390 -26.46 -8.93 -11.26
CA VAL A 390 -27.00 -7.81 -12.03
C VAL A 390 -26.70 -8.05 -13.50
N GLU A 391 -27.74 -8.33 -14.28
CA GLU A 391 -27.68 -8.47 -15.72
C GLU A 391 -27.91 -7.11 -16.38
N ILE A 392 -26.91 -6.64 -17.13
CA ILE A 392 -26.85 -5.26 -17.61
C ILE A 392 -26.96 -5.27 -19.13
N ARG A 393 -28.03 -4.65 -19.65
CA ARG A 393 -28.33 -4.50 -21.09
C ARG A 393 -28.49 -3.01 -21.42
N PRO A 394 -27.40 -2.26 -21.61
CA PRO A 394 -27.47 -0.81 -21.71
C PRO A 394 -28.36 -0.34 -22.86
N MET A 395 -29.45 0.36 -22.54
CA MET A 395 -30.33 1.07 -23.48
C MET A 395 -30.34 2.57 -23.18
N TYR A 396 -30.36 2.93 -21.90
CA TYR A 396 -30.38 4.31 -21.42
C TYR A 396 -29.06 4.68 -20.77
N LEU A 397 -28.47 5.80 -21.20
CA LEU A 397 -27.23 6.34 -20.65
C LEU A 397 -27.53 7.67 -19.97
N LEU A 398 -27.17 7.80 -18.69
CA LEU A 398 -27.34 9.03 -17.93
C LEU A 398 -25.97 9.64 -17.64
N PRO A 399 -25.55 10.68 -18.37
CA PRO A 399 -24.33 11.43 -18.06
C PRO A 399 -24.55 12.40 -16.89
N ASP A 400 -23.52 12.58 -16.08
CA ASP A 400 -23.40 13.71 -15.15
C ASP A 400 -22.88 14.98 -15.86
N THR A 401 -22.77 16.10 -15.13
CA THR A 401 -22.27 17.38 -15.65
C THR A 401 -20.84 17.27 -16.16
N ASN A 402 -19.96 16.57 -15.42
CA ASN A 402 -18.54 16.43 -15.78
C ASN A 402 -18.36 15.63 -17.07
N CYS A 403 -19.24 14.67 -17.38
CA CYS A 403 -19.22 13.97 -18.65
C CYS A 403 -19.34 14.92 -19.85
N PHE A 404 -20.12 16.00 -19.73
CA PHE A 404 -20.22 17.01 -20.79
C PHE A 404 -19.04 17.97 -20.82
N ILE A 405 -18.46 18.30 -19.66
CA ILE A 405 -17.33 19.23 -19.58
C ILE A 405 -16.04 18.57 -20.08
N ASP A 406 -15.79 17.32 -19.69
CA ASP A 406 -14.53 16.61 -19.94
C ASP A 406 -14.60 15.71 -21.18
N HIS A 407 -15.78 15.15 -21.50
CA HIS A 407 -15.93 14.11 -22.53
C HIS A 407 -17.02 14.41 -23.58
N LEU A 408 -17.26 15.68 -23.92
CA LEU A 408 -18.28 16.09 -24.88
C LEU A 408 -18.20 15.32 -26.21
N SER A 409 -17.00 15.15 -26.76
CA SER A 409 -16.77 14.40 -28.00
C SER A 409 -17.18 12.93 -27.89
N GLY A 410 -17.00 12.32 -26.72
CA GLY A 410 -17.45 10.97 -26.42
C GLY A 410 -18.97 10.86 -26.36
N ILE A 411 -19.62 11.83 -25.70
CA ILE A 411 -21.09 11.92 -25.64
C ILE A 411 -21.68 12.11 -27.04
N GLN A 412 -21.10 12.99 -27.86
CA GLN A 412 -21.51 13.19 -29.26
C GLN A 412 -21.45 11.88 -30.05
N LYS A 413 -20.34 11.13 -29.97
CA LYS A 413 -20.23 9.80 -30.59
C LYS A 413 -21.34 8.87 -30.13
N LEU A 414 -21.64 8.83 -28.83
CA LEU A 414 -22.71 7.98 -28.28
C LEU A 414 -24.09 8.37 -28.84
N VAL A 415 -24.41 9.66 -28.94
CA VAL A 415 -25.67 10.14 -29.56
C VAL A 415 -25.76 9.67 -31.01
N PHE A 416 -24.71 9.85 -31.81
CA PHE A 416 -24.71 9.51 -33.23
C PHE A 416 -24.66 8.01 -33.52
N THR A 417 -24.27 7.16 -32.57
CA THR A 417 -24.31 5.70 -32.78
C THR A 417 -25.70 5.14 -32.97
N THR A 418 -26.75 5.86 -32.54
CA THR A 418 -28.16 5.43 -32.53
C THR A 418 -28.47 4.14 -31.76
N LYS A 419 -27.46 3.51 -31.11
CA LYS A 419 -27.60 2.28 -30.33
C LYS A 419 -28.14 2.51 -28.93
N TYR A 420 -27.84 3.69 -28.36
CA TYR A 420 -28.24 4.08 -26.99
C TYR A 420 -29.09 5.35 -26.98
N THR A 421 -29.91 5.52 -25.95
CA THR A 421 -30.68 6.75 -25.71
C THR A 421 -30.02 7.48 -24.56
N ILE A 422 -29.56 8.70 -24.80
CA ILE A 422 -28.97 9.55 -23.77
C ILE A 422 -30.09 10.30 -23.06
N SER A 423 -30.27 10.00 -21.77
CA SER A 423 -31.27 10.60 -20.88
C SER A 423 -30.55 11.59 -19.96
N VAL A 424 -30.64 12.88 -20.26
CA VAL A 424 -29.93 13.94 -19.54
C VAL A 424 -30.80 14.45 -18.38
N PRO A 425 -30.39 14.28 -17.11
CA PRO A 425 -31.13 14.86 -15.99
C PRO A 425 -31.25 16.38 -16.11
N LEU A 426 -32.41 16.94 -15.80
CA LEU A 426 -32.65 18.39 -15.90
C LEU A 426 -31.72 19.20 -14.99
N ILE A 427 -31.34 18.64 -13.83
CA ILE A 427 -30.33 19.21 -12.94
C ILE A 427 -28.98 19.43 -13.65
N VAL A 428 -28.54 18.48 -14.49
CA VAL A 428 -27.30 18.59 -15.26
C VAL A 428 -27.40 19.70 -16.29
N ILE A 429 -28.54 19.83 -16.97
CA ILE A 429 -28.79 20.92 -17.94
C ILE A 429 -28.77 22.28 -17.24
N ASN A 430 -29.39 22.38 -16.06
CA ASN A 430 -29.41 23.61 -15.27
C ASN A 430 -28.01 23.98 -14.73
N GLU A 431 -27.20 23.01 -14.34
CA GLU A 431 -25.81 23.22 -13.96
C GLU A 431 -24.96 23.72 -15.14
N LEU A 432 -25.08 23.08 -16.31
CA LEU A 432 -24.37 23.50 -17.53
C LEU A 432 -24.75 24.92 -17.97
N ASP A 433 -26.05 25.28 -17.91
CA ASP A 433 -26.50 26.65 -18.19
C ASP A 433 -25.93 27.66 -17.18
N GLY A 434 -25.88 27.29 -15.90
CA GLY A 434 -25.26 28.12 -14.84
C GLY A 434 -23.75 28.33 -15.07
N LEU A 435 -23.04 27.27 -15.45
CA LEU A 435 -21.61 27.30 -15.79
C LEU A 435 -21.36 28.16 -17.04
N ALA A 436 -22.16 27.99 -18.09
CA ALA A 436 -22.04 28.75 -19.33
C ALA A 436 -22.26 30.27 -19.14
N ARG A 437 -23.17 30.65 -18.23
CA ARG A 437 -23.44 32.04 -17.85
C ARG A 437 -22.37 32.65 -16.93
N GLY A 438 -21.53 31.83 -16.31
CA GLY A 438 -20.47 32.29 -15.40
C GLY A 438 -20.92 32.54 -13.97
N ASN A 439 -21.99 31.89 -13.50
CA ASN A 439 -22.51 32.08 -12.13
C ASN A 439 -21.59 31.57 -10.99
N LEU A 440 -20.37 31.13 -11.30
CA LEU A 440 -19.39 30.52 -10.38
C LEU A 440 -18.05 31.29 -10.32
N GLU A 441 -18.02 32.55 -10.76
CA GLU A 441 -16.85 33.44 -10.59
C GLU A 441 -16.41 33.48 -9.10
N GLY A 442 -15.24 32.88 -8.81
CA GLY A 442 -14.64 32.85 -7.47
C GLY A 442 -14.54 31.49 -6.78
N HIS A 443 -14.94 30.37 -7.41
CA HIS A 443 -14.77 29.02 -6.85
C HIS A 443 -13.55 28.24 -7.34
N TYR A 444 -12.81 28.77 -8.32
CA TYR A 444 -11.59 28.16 -8.85
C TYR A 444 -10.37 29.04 -8.51
N ASP A 445 -9.28 28.40 -8.07
CA ASP A 445 -8.02 29.08 -7.71
C ASP A 445 -7.32 29.71 -8.93
N SER A 446 -7.70 29.34 -10.16
CA SER A 446 -7.14 29.84 -11.41
C SER A 446 -8.23 30.35 -12.36
N VAL A 447 -8.03 31.57 -12.87
CA VAL A 447 -8.91 32.22 -13.86
C VAL A 447 -8.96 31.42 -15.17
N GLU A 448 -7.82 30.90 -15.61
CA GLU A 448 -7.71 30.10 -16.85
C GLU A 448 -8.58 28.83 -16.80
N HIS A 449 -8.63 28.16 -15.64
CA HIS A 449 -9.44 26.96 -15.47
C HIS A 449 -10.95 27.30 -15.46
N SER A 450 -11.32 28.42 -14.83
CA SER A 450 -12.70 28.91 -14.84
C SER A 450 -13.17 29.23 -16.26
N ASP A 451 -12.32 29.85 -17.07
CA ASP A 451 -12.62 30.18 -18.47
C ASP A 451 -12.77 28.92 -19.33
N MET A 452 -11.89 27.93 -19.15
CA MET A 452 -11.98 26.64 -19.84
C MET A 452 -13.29 25.92 -19.54
N VAL A 453 -13.69 25.82 -18.27
CA VAL A 453 -14.95 25.17 -17.87
C VAL A 453 -16.16 25.91 -18.44
N LYS A 454 -16.15 27.25 -18.42
CA LYS A 454 -17.20 28.08 -18.99
C LYS A 454 -17.36 27.86 -20.49
N GLU A 455 -16.25 27.77 -21.22
CA GLU A 455 -16.27 27.54 -22.67
C GLU A 455 -16.75 26.12 -23.02
N ASN A 456 -16.27 25.10 -22.30
CA ASN A 456 -16.76 23.72 -22.48
C ASN A 456 -18.26 23.60 -22.16
N ALA A 457 -18.74 24.27 -21.11
CA ALA A 457 -20.16 24.30 -20.77
C ALA A 457 -21.01 24.96 -21.87
N LYS A 458 -20.53 26.05 -22.49
CA LYS A 458 -21.21 26.67 -23.65
C LYS A 458 -21.29 25.73 -24.84
N GLN A 459 -20.19 25.04 -25.16
CA GLN A 459 -20.16 24.07 -26.26
C GLN A 459 -21.12 22.91 -26.01
N ALA A 460 -21.16 22.39 -24.78
CA ALA A 460 -22.10 21.35 -24.38
C ALA A 460 -23.57 21.82 -24.49
N MET A 461 -23.88 23.04 -24.01
CA MET A 461 -25.22 23.60 -24.11
C MET A 461 -25.65 23.83 -25.57
N ALA A 462 -24.78 24.38 -26.41
CA ALA A 462 -25.05 24.58 -27.83
C ALA A 462 -25.35 23.25 -28.53
N PHE A 463 -24.58 22.20 -28.22
CA PHE A 463 -24.83 20.85 -28.73
C PHE A 463 -26.18 20.30 -28.27
N LEU A 464 -26.53 20.42 -26.99
CA LEU A 464 -27.82 19.97 -26.47
C LEU A 464 -28.98 20.71 -27.15
N GLU A 465 -28.92 22.04 -27.22
CA GLU A 465 -29.95 22.88 -27.86
C GLU A 465 -30.15 22.49 -29.33
N GLU A 466 -29.06 22.34 -30.09
CA GLU A 466 -29.13 21.89 -31.50
C GLU A 466 -29.82 20.53 -31.64
N GLN A 467 -29.45 19.55 -30.79
CA GLN A 467 -30.02 18.20 -30.87
C GLN A 467 -31.49 18.14 -30.45
N PHE A 468 -31.91 18.95 -29.48
CA PHE A 468 -33.32 19.08 -29.09
C PHE A 468 -34.15 19.80 -30.16
N ASP A 469 -33.61 20.85 -30.80
CA ASP A 469 -34.27 21.55 -31.90
C ASP A 469 -34.47 20.64 -33.13
N GLN A 470 -33.50 19.76 -33.39
CA GLN A 470 -33.59 18.71 -34.41
C GLN A 470 -34.52 17.55 -34.02
N LYS A 471 -35.10 17.56 -32.81
CA LYS A 471 -35.95 16.49 -32.25
C LYS A 471 -35.30 15.10 -32.34
N ASN A 472 -34.02 15.01 -31.99
CA ASN A 472 -33.28 13.75 -32.04
C ASN A 472 -33.91 12.70 -31.09
N PRO A 473 -34.41 11.55 -31.60
CA PRO A 473 -35.08 10.55 -30.77
C PRO A 473 -34.15 9.84 -29.77
N ARG A 474 -32.82 9.99 -29.93
CA ARG A 474 -31.78 9.37 -29.10
C ARG A 474 -31.26 10.29 -27.99
N LEU A 475 -31.76 11.52 -27.91
CA LEU A 475 -31.47 12.45 -26.83
C LEU A 475 -32.78 12.88 -26.16
N ARG A 476 -32.87 12.73 -24.84
CA ARG A 476 -34.03 13.14 -24.05
C ARG A 476 -33.59 13.83 -22.78
N ALA A 477 -34.36 14.81 -22.31
CA ALA A 477 -34.18 15.38 -20.99
C ALA A 477 -35.09 14.65 -20.00
N GLN A 478 -34.67 14.53 -18.74
CA GLN A 478 -35.42 13.81 -17.71
C GLN A 478 -35.57 14.68 -16.46
N THR A 479 -36.80 14.87 -15.99
CA THR A 479 -37.04 15.55 -14.71
C THR A 479 -36.75 14.62 -13.54
N THR A 480 -36.54 15.17 -12.35
CA THR A 480 -36.35 14.37 -11.12
C THR A 480 -37.54 13.43 -10.84
N LYS A 481 -38.74 13.78 -11.33
CA LYS A 481 -39.97 12.98 -11.22
C LYS A 481 -40.07 11.85 -12.25
N GLY A 482 -39.10 11.74 -13.17
CA GLY A 482 -39.04 10.69 -14.19
C GLY A 482 -39.78 11.02 -15.49
N ASN A 483 -40.24 12.26 -15.67
CA ASN A 483 -40.88 12.66 -16.92
C ASN A 483 -39.80 12.92 -17.99
N MET A 484 -40.01 12.34 -19.17
CA MET A 484 -39.15 12.54 -20.32
C MET A 484 -39.61 13.77 -21.11
N LEU A 485 -38.67 14.63 -21.47
CA LEU A 485 -38.88 15.86 -22.20
C LEU A 485 -38.15 15.80 -23.55
N ASP A 486 -38.89 16.12 -24.61
CA ASP A 486 -38.35 16.22 -25.98
C ASP A 486 -37.89 17.66 -26.32
N THR A 487 -37.96 18.57 -25.36
CA THR A 487 -37.49 19.96 -25.48
C THR A 487 -36.99 20.48 -24.14
N ILE A 488 -36.04 21.43 -24.18
CA ILE A 488 -35.39 22.04 -23.01
C ILE A 488 -35.60 23.55 -22.91
N VAL A 489 -36.48 24.12 -23.76
CA VAL A 489 -36.78 25.56 -23.82
C VAL A 489 -37.43 26.06 -22.53
N TYR A 490 -38.30 25.26 -21.92
CA TYR A 490 -38.96 25.55 -20.65
C TYR A 490 -38.50 24.53 -19.59
N ARG A 491 -37.40 24.84 -18.89
CA ARG A 491 -36.67 23.91 -18.01
C ARG A 491 -36.79 24.18 -16.49
N SER A 492 -37.87 24.82 -16.03
CA SER A 492 -38.09 25.03 -14.60
C SER A 492 -38.73 23.81 -13.92
N GLU A 493 -38.09 23.30 -12.87
CA GLU A 493 -38.67 22.30 -11.97
C GLU A 493 -38.72 22.84 -10.53
N THR A 494 -39.85 22.67 -9.84
CA THR A 494 -39.95 22.88 -8.40
C THR A 494 -39.48 21.60 -7.69
N THR A 495 -38.26 21.62 -7.18
CA THR A 495 -37.71 20.52 -6.39
C THR A 495 -38.12 20.65 -4.92
N ASP A 496 -39.12 19.87 -4.49
CA ASP A 496 -39.45 19.69 -3.06
C ASP A 496 -38.41 18.79 -2.34
N THR A 497 -37.51 18.18 -3.10
CA THR A 497 -36.47 17.26 -2.65
C THR A 497 -35.27 18.00 -2.04
N LYS A 498 -35.14 17.95 -0.71
CA LYS A 498 -33.91 18.30 0.00
C LYS A 498 -32.85 17.21 -0.28
N GLY A 499 -31.95 17.43 -1.24
CA GLY A 499 -30.88 16.49 -1.59
C GLY A 499 -29.72 17.17 -2.32
N ASN A 500 -28.54 16.53 -2.36
CA ASN A 500 -27.43 17.00 -3.19
C ASN A 500 -27.73 16.70 -4.66
N ASN A 501 -27.07 17.38 -5.60
CA ASN A 501 -27.29 17.18 -7.04
C ASN A 501 -27.05 15.72 -7.46
N ASP A 502 -26.06 15.04 -6.86
CA ASP A 502 -25.83 13.60 -6.99
C ASP A 502 -27.08 12.75 -6.71
N ASP A 503 -27.86 13.13 -5.69
CA ASP A 503 -29.01 12.35 -5.24
C ASP A 503 -30.17 12.51 -6.25
N LEU A 504 -30.25 13.66 -6.91
CA LEU A 504 -31.18 13.93 -8.01
C LEU A 504 -30.79 13.15 -9.27
N ILE A 505 -29.51 13.12 -9.63
CA ILE A 505 -29.00 12.30 -10.76
C ILE A 505 -29.26 10.81 -10.51
N LEU A 506 -29.03 10.35 -9.28
CA LEU A 506 -29.31 8.98 -8.89
C LEU A 506 -30.81 8.66 -8.92
N ALA A 507 -31.67 9.60 -8.50
CA ALA A 507 -33.12 9.46 -8.60
C ALA A 507 -33.57 9.29 -10.06
N CYS A 508 -32.97 10.02 -11.00
CA CYS A 508 -33.20 9.82 -12.44
C CYS A 508 -32.85 8.41 -12.90
N CYS A 509 -31.72 7.84 -12.44
CA CYS A 509 -31.33 6.46 -12.75
C CYS A 509 -32.34 5.42 -12.21
N LEU A 510 -32.85 5.66 -11.00
CA LEU A 510 -33.76 4.75 -10.31
C LEU A 510 -35.11 4.59 -11.02
N HIS A 511 -35.55 5.57 -11.81
CA HIS A 511 -36.79 5.44 -12.61
C HIS A 511 -36.72 4.33 -13.67
N TYR A 512 -35.52 3.95 -14.09
CA TYR A 512 -35.30 2.81 -14.99
C TYR A 512 -35.14 1.48 -14.25
N CYS A 513 -34.88 1.52 -12.94
CA CYS A 513 -34.69 0.33 -12.11
C CYS A 513 -36.04 -0.20 -11.61
N LYS A 514 -36.77 -0.93 -12.47
CA LYS A 514 -38.01 -1.63 -12.06
C LYS A 514 -37.67 -2.97 -11.42
N ASP A 515 -37.53 -3.01 -10.11
CA ASP A 515 -37.23 -4.24 -9.37
C ASP A 515 -38.45 -5.17 -9.32
N HIS A 516 -38.60 -6.04 -10.33
CA HIS A 516 -39.42 -7.26 -10.18
C HIS A 516 -38.55 -8.33 -9.53
N VAL A 517 -38.63 -8.48 -8.20
CA VAL A 517 -37.95 -9.56 -7.49
C VAL A 517 -38.78 -10.84 -7.67
N PRO A 518 -38.34 -11.84 -8.46
CA PRO A 518 -39.01 -13.12 -8.47
C PRO A 518 -38.74 -13.80 -7.12
N LYS A 519 -39.78 -14.30 -6.46
CA LYS A 519 -39.67 -15.08 -5.21
C LYS A 519 -39.04 -16.45 -5.50
N VAL A 520 -37.77 -16.50 -5.86
CA VAL A 520 -37.01 -17.76 -5.92
C VAL A 520 -36.50 -18.04 -4.51
N LYS A 521 -36.90 -19.18 -3.94
CA LYS A 521 -36.59 -19.53 -2.55
C LYS A 521 -35.14 -19.98 -2.32
N ASP A 522 -34.40 -20.34 -3.37
CA ASP A 522 -33.00 -20.80 -3.28
C ASP A 522 -32.20 -20.47 -4.56
N GLY A 523 -31.69 -19.24 -4.68
CA GLY A 523 -30.82 -18.81 -5.79
C GLY A 523 -30.38 -17.35 -5.69
N PRO A 524 -29.36 -16.91 -6.45
CA PRO A 524 -28.94 -15.51 -6.47
C PRO A 524 -30.08 -14.59 -6.93
N ILE A 525 -30.21 -13.42 -6.29
CA ILE A 525 -31.20 -12.41 -6.69
C ILE A 525 -30.75 -11.83 -8.03
N ARG A 526 -31.49 -12.09 -9.10
CA ARG A 526 -31.22 -11.55 -10.43
C ARG A 526 -31.94 -10.23 -10.65
N LEU A 527 -31.18 -9.19 -10.95
CA LEU A 527 -31.66 -7.85 -11.26
C LEU A 527 -31.32 -7.52 -12.71
N GLU A 528 -32.32 -7.25 -13.53
CA GLU A 528 -32.10 -6.71 -14.87
C GLU A 528 -31.98 -5.19 -14.80
N ARG A 529 -31.01 -4.64 -15.54
CA ARG A 529 -30.74 -3.21 -15.64
C ARG A 529 -30.52 -2.82 -17.10
N ASP A 530 -31.38 -1.95 -17.60
CA ASP A 530 -31.28 -1.34 -18.93
C ASP A 530 -30.65 0.06 -18.91
N VAL A 531 -30.25 0.51 -17.72
CA VAL A 531 -29.70 1.83 -17.45
C VAL A 531 -28.23 1.75 -17.04
N VAL A 532 -27.43 2.70 -17.51
CA VAL A 532 -26.04 2.89 -17.08
C VAL A 532 -25.81 4.35 -16.75
N LEU A 533 -25.29 4.61 -15.56
CA LEU A 533 -24.81 5.93 -15.16
C LEU A 533 -23.40 6.13 -15.73
N LEU A 534 -23.21 7.23 -16.46
CA LEU A 534 -21.91 7.68 -16.93
C LEU A 534 -21.37 8.73 -15.97
N THR A 535 -20.28 8.40 -15.28
CA THR A 535 -19.62 9.31 -14.34
C THR A 535 -18.18 8.87 -14.05
N ASP A 536 -17.30 9.86 -13.92
CA ASP A 536 -15.95 9.69 -13.37
C ASP A 536 -15.89 9.97 -11.85
N ASP A 537 -16.98 10.46 -11.25
CA ASP A 537 -17.03 10.80 -9.82
C ASP A 537 -17.12 9.53 -8.97
N ARG A 538 -16.11 9.34 -8.12
CA ARG A 538 -16.03 8.19 -7.19
C ARG A 538 -17.19 8.14 -6.21
N ASN A 539 -17.63 9.27 -5.66
CA ASN A 539 -18.75 9.34 -4.71
C ASN A 539 -20.06 8.99 -5.38
N LEU A 540 -20.33 9.54 -6.57
CA LEU A 540 -21.54 9.24 -7.31
C LEU A 540 -21.56 7.77 -7.77
N ARG A 541 -20.42 7.25 -8.25
CA ARG A 541 -20.24 5.83 -8.56
C ARG A 541 -20.52 4.94 -7.35
N LEU A 542 -20.00 5.28 -6.18
CA LEU A 542 -20.28 4.56 -4.93
C LEU A 542 -21.77 4.58 -4.58
N LYS A 543 -22.42 5.75 -4.67
CA LYS A 543 -23.86 5.89 -4.43
C LYS A 543 -24.64 4.99 -5.39
N ALA A 544 -24.44 5.11 -6.70
CA ALA A 544 -25.10 4.27 -7.70
C ALA A 544 -24.94 2.76 -7.45
N HIS A 545 -23.74 2.33 -7.07
CA HIS A 545 -23.50 0.94 -6.73
C HIS A 545 -24.26 0.44 -5.48
N THR A 546 -24.64 1.33 -4.54
CA THR A 546 -25.50 0.97 -3.39
C THR A 546 -26.96 0.73 -3.77
N TYR A 547 -27.40 1.26 -4.92
CA TYR A 547 -28.75 1.09 -5.44
C TYR A 547 -28.82 0.06 -6.59
N ASN A 548 -27.76 -0.74 -6.78
CA ASN A 548 -27.64 -1.69 -7.89
C ASN A 548 -27.78 -1.04 -9.28
N VAL A 549 -27.37 0.23 -9.40
CA VAL A 549 -27.26 0.94 -10.68
C VAL A 549 -25.87 0.64 -11.28
N PRO A 550 -25.80 0.18 -12.54
CA PRO A 550 -24.54 0.02 -13.27
C PRO A 550 -23.85 1.35 -13.56
N VAL A 551 -22.51 1.38 -13.48
CA VAL A 551 -21.72 2.60 -13.67
C VAL A 551 -20.51 2.32 -14.55
N LYS A 552 -20.21 3.22 -15.50
CA LYS A 552 -18.96 3.26 -16.26
C LYS A 552 -18.58 4.71 -16.56
N ASP A 553 -17.29 4.99 -16.71
CA ASP A 553 -16.84 6.25 -17.31
C ASP A 553 -17.06 6.27 -18.83
N VAL A 554 -17.10 7.47 -19.42
CA VAL A 554 -17.36 7.64 -20.86
C VAL A 554 -16.32 6.92 -21.72
N PRO A 555 -15.00 7.06 -21.49
CA PRO A 555 -13.98 6.34 -22.26
C PRO A 555 -14.11 4.81 -22.18
N SER A 556 -14.32 4.26 -20.98
CA SER A 556 -14.50 2.81 -20.77
C SER A 556 -15.77 2.29 -21.41
N PHE A 557 -16.85 3.08 -21.40
CA PHE A 557 -18.09 2.71 -22.08
C PHE A 557 -17.92 2.69 -23.60
N LEU A 558 -17.25 3.69 -24.18
CA LEU A 558 -16.93 3.76 -25.62
C LEU A 558 -16.07 2.56 -26.07
N LYS A 559 -15.03 2.25 -25.30
CA LYS A 559 -14.17 1.08 -25.53
C LYS A 559 -14.98 -0.22 -25.49
N TRP A 560 -15.89 -0.33 -24.51
CA TRP A 560 -16.74 -1.51 -24.35
C TRP A 560 -17.73 -1.67 -25.52
N CYS A 561 -18.36 -0.59 -25.98
CA CYS A 561 -19.32 -0.64 -27.09
C CYS A 561 -18.67 -0.65 -28.49
N LYS A 562 -17.32 -0.70 -28.55
CA LYS A 562 -16.51 -0.73 -29.77
C LYS A 562 -16.79 0.47 -30.68
N VAL A 563 -16.98 1.65 -30.08
CA VAL A 563 -17.16 2.92 -30.79
C VAL A 563 -15.85 3.69 -30.67
N THR A 564 -15.05 3.66 -31.75
CA THR A 564 -13.77 4.40 -31.85
C THR A 564 -13.95 5.88 -32.08
#